data_AF-Q3Y477-F1
#
_entry.id   AF-Q3Y477-F1
#
_cell.length_a   1.000
_cell.length_b   1.000
_cell.length_c   1.000
_cell.angle_alpha   90.00
_cell.angle_beta   90.00
_cell.angle_gamma   90.00
#
_symmetry.space_group_name_H-M   'P 1'
#
loop_
_entity.id
_entity.type
_entity.pdbx_description
1 polymer ?
#
loop_
_entity_poly.entity_id
_entity_poly.type
_entity_poly.pdbx_seq_one_letter_code
_entity_poly.pdbx_strand_id
1 'polypeptide(L)' 'ISQETLEYHHGKHHRAYVNKLNKLIEGTPFEKESLEEIIRKSDGGIFNNAAQHWNHTFYWHCMSPDGGGDPSGELASA' A
#
# COMPACT_ATOMS: atom_id res chain seq x y z
N ILE A 1 -8.90 -7.89 13.92
CA ILE A 1 -8.05 -8.66 12.98
C ILE A 1 -7.09 -9.50 13.82
N SER A 2 -6.89 -10.78 13.50
CA SER A 2 -6.02 -11.65 14.31
C SER A 2 -4.54 -11.33 14.11
N GLN A 3 -3.71 -11.66 15.11
CA GLN A 3 -2.26 -11.54 15.02
C GLN A 3 -1.70 -12.29 13.79
N GLU A 4 -2.12 -13.54 13.60
CA GLU A 4 -1.71 -14.36 12.45
C GLU A 4 -2.04 -13.65 11.12
N THR A 5 -3.22 -13.04 11.01
CA THR A 5 -3.57 -12.26 9.80
C THR A 5 -2.61 -11.10 9.60
N LEU A 6 -2.25 -10.34 10.63
CA LEU A 6 -1.31 -9.22 10.50
C LEU A 6 0.11 -9.68 10.14
N GLU A 7 0.58 -10.76 10.74
CA GLU A 7 1.90 -11.35 10.45
C GLU A 7 2.04 -11.78 9.00
N TYR A 8 1.00 -12.41 8.44
CA TYR A 8 1.01 -12.83 7.04
C TYR A 8 0.71 -11.65 6.10
N HIS A 9 -0.32 -10.87 6.37
CA HIS A 9 -0.79 -9.84 5.45
C HIS A 9 0.20 -8.66 5.35
N HIS A 10 0.70 -8.15 6.48
CA HIS A 10 1.77 -7.16 6.46
C HIS A 10 3.13 -7.82 6.24
N GLY A 11 3.48 -8.78 7.09
CA GLY A 11 4.82 -9.36 7.12
C GLY A 11 5.18 -10.19 5.88
N LYS A 12 4.23 -10.81 5.18
CA LYS A 12 4.51 -11.57 3.95
C LYS A 12 3.94 -10.90 2.70
N HIS A 13 2.64 -10.62 2.64
CA HIS A 13 2.01 -10.10 1.41
C HIS A 13 2.48 -8.69 1.07
N HIS A 14 2.38 -7.73 2.00
CA HIS A 14 2.84 -6.37 1.76
C HIS A 14 4.36 -6.33 1.45
N ARG A 15 5.17 -7.06 2.23
CA ARG A 15 6.62 -7.21 1.97
C ARG A 15 6.92 -7.78 0.57
N ALA A 16 6.12 -8.72 0.08
CA ALA A 16 6.32 -9.29 -1.25
C ALA A 16 6.09 -8.26 -2.37
N TYR A 17 5.10 -7.36 -2.23
CA TYR A 17 4.89 -6.26 -3.19
C TYR A 17 6.08 -5.31 -3.23
N VAL A 18 6.59 -4.89 -2.07
CA VAL A 18 7.79 -4.02 -1.99
C VAL A 18 9.00 -4.69 -2.65
N ASN A 19 9.29 -5.94 -2.28
CA ASN A 19 10.44 -6.66 -2.83
C ASN A 19 10.35 -6.87 -4.35
N LYS A 20 9.14 -7.16 -4.87
CA LYS A 20 8.93 -7.33 -6.32
C LYS A 20 9.01 -6.00 -7.05
N LEU A 21 8.41 -4.94 -6.50
CA LEU A 21 8.49 -3.61 -7.09
C LEU A 21 9.95 -3.16 -7.24
N ASN A 22 10.74 -3.24 -6.16
CA ASN A 22 12.15 -2.82 -6.17
C ASN A 22 12.96 -3.53 -7.27
N LYS A 23 12.69 -4.82 -7.50
CA LYS A 23 13.34 -5.59 -8.57
C LYS A 23 12.86 -5.20 -9.96
N LEU A 24 11.57 -4.89 -10.12
CA LEU A 24 10.99 -4.58 -11.42
C LEU A 24 11.35 -3.18 -11.91
N ILE A 25 11.62 -2.23 -11.01
CA ILE A 25 11.93 -0.84 -11.37
C ILE A 25 13.42 -0.61 -11.63
N GLU A 26 14.30 -1.50 -11.20
CA GLU A 26 15.76 -1.39 -11.39
C GLU A 26 16.11 -1.25 -12.89
N GLY A 27 16.89 -0.22 -13.23
CA GLY A 27 17.27 0.11 -14.60
C GLY A 27 16.13 0.64 -15.49
N THR A 28 14.93 0.85 -14.95
CA THR A 28 13.80 1.44 -15.68
C THR A 28 13.69 2.94 -15.41
N PRO A 29 12.90 3.71 -16.19
CA PRO A 29 12.61 5.11 -15.87
C PRO A 29 11.97 5.33 -14.49
N PHE A 30 11.40 4.27 -13.89
CA PHE A 30 10.72 4.32 -12.60
C PHE A 30 11.65 4.19 -11.39
N GLU A 31 12.93 3.84 -11.59
CA GLU A 31 13.86 3.50 -10.50
C GLU A 31 13.98 4.58 -9.41
N LYS A 32 13.84 5.85 -9.82
CA LYS A 32 13.99 7.02 -8.93
C LYS A 32 12.72 7.86 -8.82
N GLU A 33 11.61 7.36 -9.36
CA GLU A 33 10.32 8.04 -9.29
C GLU A 33 9.66 7.82 -7.92
N SER A 34 8.76 8.73 -7.55
CA SER A 34 7.93 8.53 -6.36
C SER A 34 6.92 7.40 -6.58
N LEU A 35 6.47 6.74 -5.51
CA LEU A 35 5.51 5.63 -5.61
C LEU A 35 4.24 6.03 -6.37
N GLU A 36 3.70 7.23 -6.12
CA GLU A 36 2.52 7.71 -6.83
C GLU A 36 2.77 7.95 -8.32
N GLU A 37 3.95 8.47 -8.68
CA GLU A 37 4.30 8.66 -10.10
C GLU A 37 4.45 7.34 -10.82
N ILE A 38 5.01 6.32 -10.16
CA ILE A 38 5.06 4.95 -10.68
C ILE A 38 3.63 4.44 -10.89
N ILE A 39 2.71 4.62 -9.93
CA ILE A 39 1.30 4.18 -10.06
C ILE A 39 0.61 4.88 -11.24
N ARG A 40 0.81 6.19 -11.41
CA ARG A 40 0.14 6.97 -12.48
C ARG A 40 0.64 6.62 -13.88
N LYS A 41 1.90 6.21 -14.02
CA LYS A 41 2.58 6.10 -15.33
C LYS A 41 2.91 4.68 -15.78
N SER A 42 2.96 3.72 -14.86
CA SER A 42 3.29 2.33 -15.17
C SER A 42 2.06 1.50 -15.49
N ASP A 43 2.29 0.31 -16.06
CA ASP A 43 1.28 -0.71 -16.29
C ASP A 43 1.78 -2.09 -15.82
N GLY A 44 0.96 -3.12 -16.04
CA GLY A 44 1.32 -4.52 -15.82
C GLY A 44 1.92 -4.82 -14.44
N GLY A 45 3.07 -5.50 -14.43
CA GLY A 45 3.72 -5.94 -13.20
C GLY A 45 4.20 -4.80 -12.31
N ILE A 46 4.68 -3.69 -12.88
CA ILE A 46 5.16 -2.54 -12.10
C ILE A 46 3.96 -1.88 -11.42
N PHE A 47 2.90 -1.59 -12.18
CA PHE A 47 1.66 -1.01 -11.64
C PHE A 47 1.10 -1.88 -10.52
N ASN A 48 0.96 -3.18 -10.76
CA ASN A 48 0.35 -4.08 -9.78
C ASN A 48 1.11 -4.08 -8.44
N ASN A 49 2.45 -4.05 -8.45
CA ASN A 49 3.22 -4.06 -7.21
C ASN A 49 3.29 -2.66 -6.55
N ALA A 50 3.38 -1.59 -7.36
CA ALA A 50 3.36 -0.21 -6.86
C ALA A 50 2.02 0.14 -6.21
N ALA A 51 0.91 -0.12 -6.91
CA ALA A 51 -0.43 0.12 -6.41
C ALA A 51 -0.70 -0.71 -5.15
N GLN A 52 -0.33 -2.00 -5.13
CA GLN A 52 -0.55 -2.82 -3.94
C GLN A 52 0.31 -2.38 -2.76
N HIS A 53 1.55 -1.93 -2.98
CA HIS A 53 2.36 -1.34 -1.90
C HIS A 53 1.68 -0.10 -1.31
N TRP A 54 1.20 0.82 -2.15
CA TRP A 54 0.51 2.03 -1.70
C TRP A 54 -0.81 1.70 -0.99
N ASN A 55 -1.65 0.86 -1.60
CA ASN A 55 -2.95 0.44 -1.06
C ASN A 55 -2.82 -0.19 0.32
N HIS A 56 -1.83 -1.06 0.53
CA HIS A 56 -1.64 -1.68 1.85
C HIS A 56 -1.16 -0.66 2.86
N THR A 57 -0.23 0.22 2.48
CA THR A 57 0.23 1.30 3.37
C THR A 57 -0.95 2.16 3.83
N PHE A 58 -1.83 2.55 2.90
CA PHE A 58 -3.06 3.28 3.22
C PHE A 58 -4.00 2.46 4.12
N TYR A 59 -4.24 1.19 3.79
CA TYR A 59 -5.10 0.29 4.55
C TYR A 59 -4.69 0.17 6.03
N TRP A 60 -3.39 0.08 6.33
CA TRP A 60 -2.94 0.01 7.72
C TRP A 60 -3.23 1.29 8.50
N HIS A 61 -3.16 2.46 7.86
CA HIS A 61 -3.54 3.74 8.47
C HIS A 61 -5.05 3.91 8.66
N CYS A 62 -5.87 3.17 7.92
CA CYS A 62 -7.32 3.13 8.14
C CYS A 62 -7.72 2.29 9.36
N MET A 63 -6.78 1.67 10.06
CA MET A 63 -7.04 0.83 11.22
C MET A 63 -6.27 1.32 12.44
N SER A 64 -6.89 1.19 13.61
CA SER A 64 -6.31 1.55 14.88
C SER A 64 -6.86 0.65 15.98
N PRO A 65 -6.05 0.25 16.99
CA PRO A 65 -6.59 -0.40 18.19
C PRO A 65 -7.58 0.50 18.94
N ASP A 66 -7.44 1.82 18.78
CA ASP A 66 -8.30 2.84 19.39
C ASP A 66 -9.34 3.41 18.41
N GLY A 67 -9.49 2.78 17.24
CA GLY A 67 -10.47 3.16 16.22
C GLY A 67 -11.88 2.62 16.47
N GLY A 68 -12.74 2.74 15.46
CA GLY A 68 -14.16 2.38 15.55
C GLY A 68 -15.03 3.55 16.01
N GLY A 69 -16.29 3.26 16.36
CA GLY A 69 -17.31 4.29 16.60
C GLY A 69 -17.81 4.92 15.30
N ASP A 70 -18.48 6.07 15.42
CA ASP A 70 -18.96 6.85 14.28
C ASP A 70 -17.92 7.88 13.84
N PRO A 71 -17.88 8.28 12.54
CA PRO A 71 -17.03 9.37 12.09
C PRO A 71 -17.38 10.68 12.83
N SER A 72 -16.44 11.64 12.84
CA SER A 72 -16.64 12.95 13.46
C SER A 72 -16.21 14.10 12.53
N GLY A 73 -16.60 15.33 12.88
CA GLY A 73 -16.23 16.54 12.14
C GLY A 73 -16.90 16.65 10.77
N GLU A 74 -16.20 17.27 9.81
CA GLU A 74 -16.71 17.46 8.44
C GLU A 74 -17.02 16.14 7.74
N LEU A 75 -16.20 15.09 7.96
CA LEU A 75 -16.44 13.77 7.36
C LEU A 75 -17.78 13.15 7.80
N ALA A 76 -18.23 13.42 9.03
CA ALA A 76 -19.53 12.94 9.51
C ALA A 76 -20.71 13.74 8.94
N SER A 77 -20.45 14.96 8.46
CA SER A 77 -21.46 15.91 8.00
C SER A 77 -21.56 16.00 6.47
N ALA A 78 -20.60 15.42 5.75
CA ALA A 78 -20.51 15.40 4.29
C ALA A 78 -21.43 14.35 3.67
#